data_AF-A0A2V9A9Y4-F1
#
_entry.id   AF-A0A2V9A9Y4-F1
#
_cell.length_a   1.000
_cell.length_b   1.000
_cell.length_c   1.000
_cell.angle_alpha   90.00
_cell.angle_beta   90.00
_cell.angle_gamma   90.00
#
_symmetry.space_group_name_H-M   'P 1'
#
loop_
_entity.id
_entity.type
_entity.pdbx_description
1 polymer ?
#
loop_
_entity_poly.entity_id
_entity_poly.type
_entity_poly.pdbx_seq_one_letter_code
_entity_poly.pdbx_strand_id
1 'polypeptide(L)'
;MAGHLDEARKILEQLQEVSKQRYVTPYIIGRIYAALKDKDEAFRWLETAYKECASWMIFLRTDPHFDVLRPDPRFQDLLRRMNFPP
;
A
#
# COMPACT_ATOMS: atom_id res chain seq x y z
N MET A 1 -13.35 -0.89 24.83
CA MET A 1 -13.08 -0.50 23.43
C MET A 1 -11.80 0.34 23.26
N ALA A 2 -10.76 0.13 24.09
CA ALA A 2 -9.45 0.79 23.93
C ALA A 2 -8.33 -0.20 23.52
N GLY A 3 -8.45 -1.49 23.84
CA GLY A 3 -7.39 -2.49 23.62
C GLY A 3 -7.04 -2.78 22.16
N HIS A 4 -8.01 -2.74 21.24
CA HIS A 4 -7.75 -3.03 19.82
C HIS A 4 -6.92 -1.95 19.12
N LEU A 5 -7.00 -0.69 19.60
CA LEU A 5 -6.20 0.42 19.06
C LEU A 5 -4.75 0.33 19.54
N ASP A 6 -4.55 -0.02 20.81
CA ASP A 6 -3.20 -0.20 21.38
C ASP A 6 -2.51 -1.46 20.81
N GLU A 7 -3.24 -2.55 20.57
CA GLU A 7 -2.71 -3.73 19.88
C GLU A 7 -2.35 -3.45 18.43
N ALA A 8 -3.23 -2.77 17.68
CA ALA A 8 -2.94 -2.39 16.30
C ALA A 8 -1.69 -1.49 16.23
N ARG A 9 -1.49 -0.60 17.20
CA ARG A 9 -0.34 0.30 17.26
C ARG A 9 0.96 -0.45 17.59
N LYS A 10 0.91 -1.41 18.52
CA LYS A 10 2.05 -2.31 18.81
C LYS A 10 2.45 -3.15 17.61
N ILE A 11 1.47 -3.68 16.87
CA ILE A 11 1.73 -4.44 15.64
C ILE A 11 2.39 -3.53 14.59
N LEU A 12 1.95 -2.28 14.49
CA LEU A 12 2.56 -1.30 13.59
C LEU A 12 4.01 -0.97 13.97
N GLU A 13 4.31 -0.78 15.24
CA GLU A 13 5.67 -0.53 15.75
C GLU A 13 6.60 -1.73 15.55
N GLN A 14 6.10 -2.96 15.79
CA GLN A 14 6.85 -4.18 15.50
C GLN A 14 7.11 -4.35 13.99
N LEU A 15 6.13 -4.04 13.14
CA LEU A 15 6.30 -4.04 11.69
C LEU A 15 7.34 -2.99 11.26
N GLN A 16 7.40 -1.82 11.91
CA GLN A 16 8.42 -0.81 11.65
C GLN A 16 9.83 -1.27 12.07
N GLU A 17 10.01 -1.90 13.22
CA GLU A 17 11.33 -2.41 13.64
C GLU A 17 11.80 -3.59 12.76
N VAL A 18 10.90 -4.50 12.38
CA VAL A 18 11.23 -5.55 11.41
C VAL A 18 11.53 -4.94 10.04
N SER A 19 10.88 -3.83 9.65
CA SER A 19 11.15 -3.14 8.40
C SER A 19 12.57 -2.56 8.31
N LYS A 20 13.19 -2.23 9.45
CA LYS A 20 14.59 -1.79 9.54
C LYS A 20 15.60 -2.93 9.31
N GLN A 21 15.20 -4.19 9.53
CA GLN A 21 16.04 -5.39 9.31
C GLN A 21 15.68 -6.13 8.01
N ARG A 22 14.44 -5.99 7.54
CA ARG A 22 13.92 -6.48 6.25
C ARG A 22 13.09 -5.38 5.64
N TYR A 23 13.64 -4.66 4.67
CA TYR A 23 12.92 -3.59 3.96
C TYR A 23 11.49 -4.04 3.58
N VAL A 24 10.48 -3.46 4.23
CA VAL A 24 9.08 -3.65 3.87
C VAL A 24 8.79 -2.62 2.81
N THR A 25 8.49 -3.08 1.61
CA THR A 25 8.27 -2.17 0.49
C THR A 25 7.04 -1.29 0.78
N PRO A 26 7.06 0.01 0.40
CA PRO A 26 5.89 0.89 0.51
C PRO A 26 4.62 0.29 -0.12
N TYR A 27 4.79 -0.59 -1.12
CA TYR A 27 3.71 -1.37 -1.73
C TYR A 27 2.95 -2.26 -0.72
N ILE A 28 3.67 -2.98 0.14
CA ILE A 28 3.04 -3.86 1.15
C ILE A 28 2.30 -3.02 2.20
N ILE A 29 2.83 -1.85 2.56
CA ILE A 29 2.15 -0.93 3.47
C ILE A 29 0.86 -0.40 2.84
N GLY A 30 0.91 0.03 1.57
CA GLY A 30 -0.28 0.43 0.81
C GLY A 30 -1.32 -0.69 0.74
N ARG A 31 -0.88 -1.95 0.61
CA ARG A 31 -1.76 -3.13 0.60
C ARG A 31 -2.52 -3.33 1.91
N ILE A 32 -1.87 -3.07 3.05
CA ILE A 32 -2.50 -3.15 4.38
C ILE A 32 -3.59 -2.07 4.51
N TYR A 33 -3.28 -0.82 4.15
CA TYR A 33 -4.27 0.26 4.18
C TYR A 33 -5.44 0.03 3.22
N ALA A 34 -5.18 -0.55 2.04
CA ALA A 34 -6.24 -0.97 1.12
C ALA A 34 -7.15 -2.02 1.78
N ALA A 35 -6.60 -3.04 2.45
CA ALA A 35 -7.39 -4.03 3.19
C ALA A 35 -8.23 -3.41 4.33
N LEU A 36 -7.73 -2.34 4.97
CA LEU A 36 -8.44 -1.55 5.97
C LEU A 36 -9.48 -0.58 5.36
N LYS A 37 -9.59 -0.51 4.03
CA LYS A 37 -10.42 0.44 3.27
C LYS A 37 -10.08 1.91 3.50
N ASP A 38 -8.91 2.18 4.07
CA ASP A 38 -8.36 3.54 4.17
C ASP A 38 -7.67 3.88 2.85
N LYS A 39 -8.46 4.44 1.93
CA LYS A 39 -8.00 4.70 0.57
C LYS A 39 -6.92 5.77 0.52
N ASP A 40 -7.02 6.78 1.37
CA ASP A 40 -6.11 7.93 1.32
C ASP A 40 -4.70 7.53 1.75
N GLU A 41 -4.58 6.78 2.85
CA GLU A 41 -3.31 6.21 3.26
C GLU A 41 -2.79 5.17 2.26
N ALA A 42 -3.66 4.33 1.70
CA ALA A 42 -3.26 3.37 0.68
C ALA A 42 -2.62 4.08 -0.54
N PHE A 43 -3.25 5.14 -1.05
CA PHE A 43 -2.69 5.93 -2.15
C PHE A 43 -1.39 6.64 -1.78
N ARG A 44 -1.28 7.18 -0.56
CA ARG A 44 -0.05 7.82 -0.08
C ARG A 44 1.13 6.85 -0.15
N TRP A 45 0.94 5.61 0.29
CA TRP A 45 1.98 4.59 0.26
C TRP A 45 2.25 4.03 -1.14
N LEU A 46 1.24 3.91 -1.99
CA LEU A 46 1.40 3.51 -3.39
C LEU A 46 2.15 4.56 -4.22
N GLU A 47 1.94 5.86 -3.97
CA GLU A 47 2.72 6.93 -4.60
C GLU A 47 4.19 6.89 -4.16
N THR A 48 4.46 6.59 -2.89
CA THR A 48 5.83 6.37 -2.40
C THR A 48 6.45 5.15 -3.10
N ALA A 49 5.71 4.04 -3.20
CA ALA A 49 6.15 2.83 -3.90
C ALA A 49 6.46 3.08 -5.37
N TYR A 50 5.67 3.92 -6.04
CA TYR A 50 5.91 4.36 -7.41
C TYR A 50 7.20 5.19 -7.53
N LYS A 51 7.39 6.18 -6.65
CA LYS A 51 8.58 7.06 -6.66
C LYS A 51 9.87 6.30 -6.35
N GLU A 52 9.81 5.30 -5.48
CA GLU A 52 10.94 4.44 -5.14
C GLU A 52 11.18 3.31 -6.15
N CYS A 53 10.41 3.24 -7.23
CA CYS A 53 10.46 2.15 -8.21
C CYS A 53 10.40 0.76 -7.54
N ALA A 54 9.54 0.62 -6.51
CA ALA A 54 9.45 -0.61 -5.74
C ALA A 54 9.09 -1.78 -6.67
N SER A 55 9.86 -2.88 -6.59
CA SER A 55 9.80 -4.00 -7.54
C SER A 55 8.41 -4.64 -7.67
N TRP A 56 7.60 -4.54 -6.61
CA TRP A 56 6.26 -5.11 -6.53
C TRP A 56 5.18 -4.30 -7.25
N MET A 57 5.49 -3.06 -7.65
CA MET A 57 4.56 -2.20 -8.38
C MET A 57 4.08 -2.86 -9.69
N ILE A 58 4.87 -3.73 -10.31
CA ILE A 58 4.45 -4.49 -11.50
C ILE A 58 3.17 -5.33 -11.30
N PHE A 59 2.83 -5.67 -10.06
CA PHE A 59 1.63 -6.45 -9.72
C PHE A 59 0.41 -5.59 -9.39
N LEU A 60 0.55 -4.26 -9.33
CA LEU A 60 -0.50 -3.35 -8.87
C LEU A 60 -1.82 -3.54 -9.65
N ARG A 61 -1.75 -3.77 -10.97
CA ARG A 61 -2.94 -3.98 -11.82
C ARG A 61 -3.68 -5.29 -11.51
N THR A 62 -2.97 -6.30 -11.04
CA THR A 62 -3.47 -7.67 -10.88
C THR A 62 -3.73 -8.08 -9.43
N ASP A 63 -3.16 -7.38 -8.46
CA ASP A 63 -3.27 -7.72 -7.04
C ASP A 63 -4.69 -7.42 -6.50
N PRO A 64 -5.45 -8.44 -6.04
CA PRO A 64 -6.84 -8.28 -5.61
C PRO A 64 -6.98 -7.45 -4.33
N HIS A 65 -5.91 -7.25 -3.56
CA HIS A 65 -5.96 -6.42 -2.37
C HIS A 65 -6.24 -4.94 -2.68
N PHE A 66 -6.02 -4.51 -3.93
CA PHE A 66 -6.34 -3.16 -4.40
C PHE A 66 -7.68 -3.06 -5.12
N ASP A 67 -8.51 -4.11 -5.12
CA ASP A 67 -9.84 -4.08 -5.75
C ASP A 67 -10.72 -2.94 -5.21
N VAL A 68 -10.56 -2.59 -3.93
CA VAL A 68 -11.24 -1.45 -3.29
C VAL A 68 -10.81 -0.07 -3.84
N LEU A 69 -9.62 0.00 -4.44
CA LEU A 69 -9.05 1.21 -5.03
C LEU A 69 -9.31 1.32 -6.53
N ARG A 70 -9.58 0.20 -7.23
CA ARG A 70 -9.80 0.18 -8.70
C ARG A 70 -10.84 1.18 -9.22
N PRO A 71 -11.98 1.44 -8.53
CA PRO A 71 -12.96 2.42 -8.98
C PRO A 71 -12.51 3.88 -8.80
N ASP A 72 -11.47 4.14 -8.01
CA ASP A 72 -10.99 5.48 -7.72
C ASP A 72 -10.14 6.03 -8.89
N PRO A 73 -10.40 7.25 -9.39
CA PRO A 73 -9.64 7.84 -10.48
C PRO A 73 -8.13 7.90 -10.23
N ARG A 74 -7.69 8.03 -8.98
CA ARG A 74 -6.27 8.05 -8.60
C ARG A 74 -5.56 6.74 -8.93
N PHE A 75 -6.27 5.62 -8.88
CA PHE A 75 -5.72 4.31 -9.24
C PHE A 75 -5.44 4.21 -10.74
N GLN A 76 -6.37 4.68 -11.57
CA GLN A 76 -6.20 4.72 -13.02
C GLN A 76 -5.07 5.66 -13.42
N ASP A 77 -4.94 6.81 -12.74
CA ASP A 77 -3.83 7.72 -12.97
C ASP A 77 -2.47 7.09 -12.65
N LEU A 78 -2.37 6.43 -11.50
CA LEU A 78 -1.15 5.73 -11.09
C LEU A 78 -0.75 4.65 -12.10
N LEU A 79 -1.70 3.85 -12.59
CA LEU A 79 -1.43 2.82 -13.62
C LEU A 79 -0.96 3.42 -14.95
N ARG A 80 -1.54 4.54 -15.39
CA ARG A 80 -1.09 5.24 -16.61
C ARG A 80 0.35 5.75 -16.46
N ARG A 81 0.68 6.33 -15.30
CA ARG A 81 2.04 6.84 -14.99
C ARG A 81 3.09 5.72 -14.91
N MET A 82 2.67 4.49 -14.66
CA MET A 82 3.54 3.31 -14.70
C MET A 82 3.78 2.77 -16.11
N ASN A 83 3.21 3.42 -17.13
CA ASN A 83 3.37 3.07 -18.54
C ASN A 83 2.96 1.62 -18.85
N PHE A 84 1.95 1.09 -18.14
CA PHE A 84 1.36 -0.20 -18.52
C PHE A 84 0.75 -0.06 -19.92
N PRO A 85 1.20 -0.86 -20.90
CA PRO A 85 0.56 -0.85 -22.21
C PRO A 85 -0.91 -1.29 -22.09
N PRO A 86 -1.80 -0.73 -22.93
CA PRO A 86 -3.21 -1.09 -22.98
C PRO A 86 -3.42 -2.59 -23.19
#